data_AF-U6L9Z4-F1
#
_entry.id   AF-U6L9Z4-F1
#
_cell.length_a   1.000
_cell.length_b   1.000
_cell.length_c   1.000
_cell.angle_alpha   90.00
_cell.angle_beta   90.00
_cell.angle_gamma   90.00
#
_symmetry.space_group_name_H-M   'P 1'
#
loop_
_entity.id
_entity.type
_entity.pdbx_description
1 polymer ?
#
loop_
_entity_poly.entity_id
_entity_poly.type
_entity_poly.pdbx_seq_one_letter_code
_entity_poly.pdbx_strand_id
1 'polypeptide(L)'
;MWQEEREERHREEKRRRQAKQELWREEQPLLLQPSYRLSGPSQEDEWIAPDSPKPEAPQPSTSQQAFHFSAPATVADTTTSDGISTQGGWGFPGGPPATYLAATHAGASWGNAASAVGGRAPLGSSIAFRYSGGLPRPGAWMTTGEPTMGALSGSLAHAIANGARAQEAAERAAAAAAAGLRSSIPASLSSPATIRLLRKPCIVSTSVMNHPFVRLPTRIVDETETPVAIDLEKATMHARKIRCAVPLLREAHELLSHGSLTTAQSKQLALVAGELIERAMHYEHQDQSLKKTSRAVVRLGIRFLLLDTVVSALMVLGQEPDAGYWKIITDAIDHNAPLFAERAGFIQRTTYYLRLCHDLSNALQILKKGKRPAPEELLRIKQMLLCSPLSPAPFKGEDFEPWRVDNSRANSRP
;
A
#
# COMPACT_ATOMS: atom_id res chain seq x y z
N MET A 1 9.28 41.96 -44.86
CA MET A 1 10.25 40.89 -45.15
C MET A 1 10.79 40.21 -43.89
N TRP A 2 11.66 40.81 -43.07
CA TRP A 2 12.31 40.07 -41.96
C TRP A 2 11.36 39.56 -40.86
N GLN A 3 10.29 40.31 -40.59
CA GLN A 3 9.28 39.96 -39.59
C GLN A 3 8.36 38.83 -40.08
N GLU A 4 8.07 38.82 -41.37
CA GLU A 4 7.27 37.82 -42.07
C GLU A 4 8.00 36.47 -42.14
N GLU A 5 9.31 36.49 -42.40
CA GLU A 5 10.17 35.31 -42.38
C GLU A 5 10.26 34.66 -40.98
N ARG A 6 10.19 35.47 -39.91
CA ARG A 6 10.15 34.96 -38.53
C ARG A 6 8.83 34.26 -38.20
N GLU A 7 7.71 34.85 -38.65
CA GLU A 7 6.39 34.25 -38.43
C GLU A 7 6.22 32.95 -39.21
N GLU A 8 6.75 32.89 -40.44
CA GLU A 8 6.73 31.69 -41.25
C GLU A 8 7.54 30.56 -40.62
N ARG A 9 8.75 30.86 -40.12
CA ARG A 9 9.60 29.90 -39.40
C ARG A 9 8.93 29.37 -38.13
N HIS A 10 8.23 30.23 -37.39
CA HIS A 10 7.49 29.82 -36.20
C HIS A 10 6.26 28.95 -36.54
N ARG A 11 5.55 29.26 -37.63
CA ARG A 11 4.45 28.42 -38.14
C ARG A 11 4.96 27.03 -38.56
N GLU A 12 6.08 26.98 -39.26
CA GLU A 12 6.69 25.71 -39.69
C GLU A 12 7.13 24.86 -38.50
N GLU A 13 7.80 25.46 -37.51
CA GLU A 13 8.23 24.73 -36.31
C GLU A 13 7.03 24.18 -35.52
N LYS A 14 5.94 24.95 -35.44
CA LYS A 14 4.69 24.51 -34.81
C LYS A 14 4.08 23.31 -35.53
N ARG A 15 4.03 23.33 -36.87
CA ARG A 15 3.56 22.18 -37.67
C ARG A 15 4.46 20.96 -37.48
N ARG A 16 5.79 21.15 -37.40
CA ARG A 16 6.74 20.05 -37.16
C ARG A 16 6.58 19.41 -35.78
N ARG A 17 6.26 20.21 -34.75
CA ARG A 17 5.96 19.70 -33.40
C ARG A 17 4.63 18.93 -33.38
N GLN A 18 3.60 19.42 -34.06
CA GLN A 18 2.33 18.71 -34.18
C GLN A 18 2.48 17.39 -34.93
N ALA A 19 3.17 17.39 -36.08
CA ALA A 19 3.43 16.16 -36.84
C ALA A 19 4.23 15.13 -36.04
N LYS A 20 5.24 15.56 -35.25
CA LYS A 20 5.96 14.64 -34.34
C LYS A 20 5.05 14.08 -33.24
N GLN A 21 4.12 14.89 -32.74
CA GLN A 21 3.18 14.46 -31.70
C GLN A 21 2.12 13.49 -32.23
N GLU A 22 1.70 13.65 -33.49
CA GLU A 22 0.84 12.70 -34.21
C GLU A 22 1.60 11.40 -34.53
N LEU A 23 2.84 11.48 -35.02
CA LEU A 23 3.68 10.31 -35.28
C LEU A 23 3.88 9.47 -34.00
N TRP A 24 4.20 10.11 -32.87
CA TRP A 24 4.31 9.43 -31.56
C TRP A 24 2.99 8.81 -31.09
N ARG A 25 1.85 9.37 -31.51
CA ARG A 25 0.52 8.84 -31.18
C ARG A 25 0.17 7.64 -32.08
N GLU A 26 0.61 7.63 -33.33
CA GLU A 26 0.40 6.55 -34.30
C GLU A 26 1.42 5.39 -34.18
N GLU A 27 2.62 5.62 -33.66
CA GLU A 27 3.59 4.55 -33.38
C GLU A 27 3.25 3.74 -32.12
N GLN A 28 2.43 4.28 -31.20
CA GLN A 28 1.96 3.54 -30.01
C GLN A 28 1.09 2.29 -30.32
N PRO A 29 0.17 2.29 -31.29
CA PRO A 29 -0.65 1.10 -31.57
C PRO A 29 0.07 -0.07 -32.26
N LEU A 30 1.26 0.12 -32.85
CA LEU A 30 1.92 -0.96 -33.63
C LEU A 30 2.89 -1.84 -32.84
N LEU A 31 3.38 -1.41 -31.68
CA LEU A 31 4.34 -2.20 -30.88
C LEU A 31 3.71 -3.08 -29.79
N LEU A 32 2.38 -3.16 -29.72
CA LEU A 32 1.66 -3.98 -28.75
C LEU A 32 0.54 -4.79 -29.40
N GLN A 33 0.92 -5.80 -30.19
CA GLN A 33 0.08 -6.98 -30.37
C GLN A 33 0.59 -8.17 -29.54
N PRO A 34 0.27 -8.24 -28.24
CA PRO A 34 -0.07 -9.49 -27.60
C PRO A 34 -1.50 -9.85 -28.02
N SER A 35 -1.65 -10.98 -28.69
CA SER A 35 -2.90 -11.73 -28.74
C SER A 35 -3.49 -11.82 -27.32
N TYR A 36 -4.81 -11.57 -27.21
CA TYR A 36 -5.64 -11.48 -26.00
C TYR A 36 -5.74 -10.09 -25.33
N ARG A 37 -6.42 -9.13 -25.97
CA ARG A 37 -6.93 -7.89 -25.32
C ARG A 37 -8.42 -7.98 -25.01
N LEU A 38 -8.73 -8.46 -23.80
CA LEU A 38 -9.88 -8.01 -23.02
C LEU A 38 -9.43 -6.78 -22.22
N SER A 39 -9.37 -5.62 -22.87
CA SER A 39 -9.08 -4.36 -22.18
C SER A 39 -10.08 -3.30 -22.65
N GLY A 40 -11.30 -3.39 -22.12
CA GLY A 40 -12.11 -2.19 -21.98
C GLY A 40 -11.42 -1.18 -21.04
N PRO A 41 -11.86 0.08 -21.02
CA PRO A 41 -11.38 1.04 -20.02
C PRO A 41 -11.54 0.38 -18.66
N SER A 42 -10.41 0.09 -18.00
CA SER A 42 -10.42 -0.44 -16.63
C SER A 42 -11.17 0.59 -15.82
N GLN A 43 -12.43 0.29 -15.50
CA GLN A 43 -13.29 1.10 -14.66
C GLN A 43 -12.50 1.36 -13.39
N GLU A 44 -11.92 2.56 -13.31
CA GLU A 44 -10.94 2.89 -12.29
C GLU A 44 -11.62 2.66 -10.95
N ASP A 45 -11.00 1.79 -10.15
CA ASP A 45 -11.32 1.48 -8.77
C ASP A 45 -12.09 2.60 -8.07
N GLU A 46 -13.40 2.41 -7.99
CA GLU A 46 -14.41 3.34 -7.50
C GLU A 46 -14.13 3.80 -6.04
N TRP A 47 -13.22 3.14 -5.35
CA TRP A 47 -12.77 3.46 -3.99
C TRP A 47 -11.69 4.55 -3.92
N ILE A 48 -10.98 4.85 -5.02
CA ILE A 48 -10.15 6.06 -5.12
C ILE A 48 -11.05 7.12 -5.75
N ALA A 49 -11.80 7.83 -4.91
CA ALA A 49 -12.68 8.91 -5.36
C ALA A 49 -11.91 9.78 -6.38
N PRO A 50 -12.45 10.01 -7.58
CA PRO A 50 -11.84 10.94 -8.52
C PRO A 50 -11.74 12.29 -7.81
N ASP A 51 -10.51 12.73 -7.55
CA ASP A 51 -10.23 13.96 -6.81
C ASP A 51 -11.05 15.13 -7.40
N SER A 52 -11.91 15.69 -6.56
CA SER A 52 -12.55 17.00 -6.64
C SER A 52 -13.65 17.23 -7.68
N PRO A 53 -14.77 17.88 -7.28
CA PRO A 53 -15.72 18.43 -8.24
C PRO A 53 -14.97 19.43 -9.12
N LYS A 54 -15.03 19.20 -10.42
CA LYS A 54 -14.64 20.18 -11.43
C LYS A 54 -15.32 21.51 -11.04
N PRO A 55 -14.58 22.62 -10.83
CA PRO A 55 -15.22 23.89 -10.52
C PRO A 55 -16.19 24.20 -11.65
N GLU A 56 -17.48 24.13 -11.31
CA GLU A 56 -18.58 24.48 -12.18
C GLU A 56 -18.35 25.93 -12.59
N ALA A 57 -18.26 26.17 -13.91
CA ALA A 57 -18.02 27.50 -14.43
C ALA A 57 -19.07 28.45 -13.85
N PRO A 58 -18.69 29.64 -13.33
CA PRO A 58 -19.65 30.57 -12.77
C PRO A 58 -20.70 30.91 -13.82
N GLN A 59 -21.95 30.53 -13.57
CA GLN A 59 -23.07 30.99 -14.37
C GLN A 59 -23.13 32.52 -14.29
N PRO A 60 -23.24 33.23 -15.42
CA PRO A 60 -23.45 34.67 -15.40
C PRO A 60 -24.88 34.95 -14.90
N SER A 61 -25.00 35.31 -13.62
CA SER A 61 -26.24 35.83 -13.06
C SER A 61 -26.42 37.28 -13.52
N THR A 62 -27.29 37.48 -14.50
CA THR A 62 -27.86 38.80 -14.81
C THR A 62 -29.08 39.01 -13.93
N SER A 63 -28.90 39.72 -12.81
CA SER A 63 -30.01 40.39 -12.13
C SER A 63 -29.53 41.72 -11.60
N GLN A 64 -29.86 42.78 -12.34
CA GLN A 64 -29.84 44.14 -11.85
C GLN A 64 -31.15 44.36 -11.06
N GLN A 65 -31.07 44.70 -9.78
CA GLN A 65 -32.15 45.47 -9.17
C GLN A 65 -31.67 46.37 -8.03
N ALA A 66 -31.71 47.66 -8.35
CA ALA A 66 -31.72 48.90 -7.57
C ALA A 66 -31.59 48.81 -6.02
N PHE A 67 -30.50 49.40 -5.52
CA PHE A 67 -30.43 49.92 -4.16
C PHE A 67 -31.09 51.31 -4.11
N HIS A 68 -32.18 51.42 -3.35
CA HIS A 68 -32.67 52.72 -2.88
C HIS A 68 -31.97 53.08 -1.57
N PHE A 69 -31.31 54.23 -1.59
CA PHE A 69 -30.79 54.94 -0.43
C PHE A 69 -31.92 55.43 0.47
N SER A 70 -31.70 55.37 1.78
CA SER A 70 -32.22 56.35 2.75
C SER A 70 -31.41 56.30 4.04
N ALA A 71 -30.69 57.39 4.31
CA ALA A 71 -30.31 57.89 5.64
C ALA A 71 -31.10 59.22 5.86
N PRO A 72 -31.00 60.00 6.96
CA PRO A 72 -30.19 59.85 8.19
C PRO A 72 -30.94 60.23 9.50
N ALA A 73 -30.28 60.09 10.66
CA ALA A 73 -30.17 61.10 11.75
C ALA A 73 -29.46 60.49 12.99
N THR A 74 -28.27 60.96 13.39
CA THR A 74 -27.97 61.91 14.51
C THR A 74 -28.44 61.39 15.89
N VAL A 75 -27.63 61.25 16.95
CA VAL A 75 -26.99 62.30 17.79
C VAL A 75 -26.14 61.61 18.90
N ALA A 76 -24.93 62.14 19.16
CA ALA A 76 -24.16 62.29 20.44
C ALA A 76 -23.85 61.04 21.33
N ASP A 77 -22.85 60.96 22.21
CA ASP A 77 -21.83 61.83 22.85
C ASP A 77 -20.73 60.86 23.42
N THR A 78 -19.43 61.09 23.26
CA THR A 78 -18.50 61.87 24.14
C THR A 78 -17.92 61.07 25.34
N THR A 79 -16.61 61.29 25.61
CA THR A 79 -15.84 61.12 26.87
C THR A 79 -15.06 59.79 27.05
N THR A 80 -13.72 59.71 26.87
CA THR A 80 -12.57 60.23 27.66
C THR A 80 -12.35 59.51 29.00
N SER A 81 -11.21 58.82 29.16
CA SER A 81 -10.22 59.08 30.23
C SER A 81 -9.18 57.95 30.37
N ASP A 82 -7.92 58.37 30.45
CA ASP A 82 -6.73 57.64 30.89
C ASP A 82 -6.82 57.12 32.34
N GLY A 83 -5.93 56.19 32.71
CA GLY A 83 -5.73 55.80 34.11
C GLY A 83 -4.76 54.64 34.39
N ILE A 84 -3.46 54.97 34.38
CA ILE A 84 -2.31 54.34 35.08
C ILE A 84 -2.64 53.55 36.36
N SER A 85 -1.99 52.39 36.62
CA SER A 85 -1.32 52.11 37.92
C SER A 85 -0.50 50.80 37.95
N THR A 86 0.51 50.82 38.82
CA THR A 86 1.74 50.03 38.94
C THR A 86 1.70 48.99 40.08
N GLN A 87 2.57 47.97 40.00
CA GLN A 87 3.11 47.10 41.08
C GLN A 87 2.10 46.22 41.85
N GLY A 88 2.40 45.05 42.43
CA GLY A 88 3.60 44.28 42.73
C GLY A 88 3.21 43.22 43.79
N GLY A 89 4.07 42.24 44.09
CA GLY A 89 3.98 41.49 45.36
C GLY A 89 3.87 39.97 45.27
N TRP A 90 5.01 39.31 45.50
CA TRP A 90 5.12 37.92 45.96
C TRP A 90 4.73 37.81 47.44
N GLY A 91 4.19 36.67 47.87
CA GLY A 91 4.03 36.37 49.30
C GLY A 91 3.45 35.00 49.62
N PHE A 92 4.33 34.05 49.98
CA PHE A 92 4.01 32.91 50.85
C PHE A 92 3.75 33.42 52.29
N PRO A 93 2.94 32.68 53.08
CA PRO A 93 3.49 31.85 54.18
C PRO A 93 2.74 30.51 54.29
N GLY A 94 3.28 29.39 54.80
CA GLY A 94 4.08 29.19 56.01
C GLY A 94 3.19 28.58 57.11
N GLY A 95 3.18 27.26 57.29
CA GLY A 95 3.62 26.68 58.57
C GLY A 95 2.57 25.77 59.26
N PRO A 96 2.95 24.98 60.29
CA PRO A 96 2.64 23.53 60.44
C PRO A 96 2.01 23.21 61.85
N PRO A 97 2.25 22.09 62.58
CA PRO A 97 2.57 20.67 62.28
C PRO A 97 1.71 19.59 63.03
N ALA A 98 1.89 18.33 62.62
CA ALA A 98 1.95 17.05 63.37
C ALA A 98 0.91 16.66 64.45
N THR A 99 0.31 15.45 64.32
CA THR A 99 0.42 14.38 65.34
C THR A 99 0.02 12.99 64.80
N TYR A 100 0.64 11.97 65.39
CA TYR A 100 0.54 10.51 65.22
C TYR A 100 -0.87 9.92 65.35
N LEU A 101 -1.11 8.76 64.72
CA LEU A 101 -1.44 7.50 65.42
C LEU A 101 -1.46 6.29 64.48
N ALA A 102 -0.94 5.18 65.02
CA ALA A 102 -0.85 3.86 64.43
C ALA A 102 -2.07 2.99 64.74
N ALA A 103 -2.36 1.99 63.90
CA ALA A 103 -3.02 0.71 64.22
C ALA A 103 -3.03 -0.17 62.95
N THR A 104 -2.20 -1.20 62.79
CA THR A 104 -2.30 -2.60 63.29
C THR A 104 -3.38 -3.49 62.66
N HIS A 105 -2.91 -4.60 62.06
CA HIS A 105 -3.55 -5.92 61.85
C HIS A 105 -4.84 -5.95 60.99
N ALA A 106 -5.20 -6.97 60.19
CA ALA A 106 -4.82 -8.35 59.90
C ALA A 106 -5.25 -8.62 58.43
N GLY A 107 -4.66 -9.49 57.61
CA GLY A 107 -4.61 -10.94 57.77
C GLY A 107 -5.78 -11.61 57.03
N ALA A 108 -5.46 -12.61 56.18
CA ALA A 108 -6.35 -13.63 55.62
C ALA A 108 -7.37 -13.17 54.54
N SER A 109 -7.79 -13.98 53.56
CA SER A 109 -7.48 -15.36 53.19
C SER A 109 -8.16 -15.61 51.84
N TRP A 110 -7.60 -16.50 51.04
CA TRP A 110 -8.27 -17.10 49.89
C TRP A 110 -9.48 -17.94 50.34
N GLY A 111 -10.49 -18.06 49.48
CA GLY A 111 -11.61 -18.97 49.73
C GLY A 111 -12.70 -18.92 48.67
N ASN A 112 -12.65 -19.87 47.74
CA ASN A 112 -13.77 -20.33 46.92
C ASN A 112 -15.02 -20.60 47.77
N ALA A 113 -16.20 -20.24 47.26
CA ALA A 113 -17.41 -21.01 47.51
C ALA A 113 -18.39 -20.85 46.35
N ALA A 114 -18.74 -21.98 45.77
CA ALA A 114 -19.88 -22.16 44.90
C ALA A 114 -21.19 -21.88 45.64
N SER A 115 -22.19 -21.36 44.93
CA SER A 115 -23.59 -21.66 45.22
C SER A 115 -24.41 -21.61 43.94
N ALA A 116 -25.17 -22.69 43.77
CA ALA A 116 -26.08 -22.94 42.68
C ALA A 116 -27.48 -22.37 42.98
N VAL A 117 -28.31 -22.44 41.94
CA VAL A 117 -29.79 -22.41 41.92
C VAL A 117 -30.44 -21.03 41.79
N GLY A 118 -31.28 -20.91 40.74
CA GLY A 118 -32.39 -19.96 40.70
C GLY A 118 -32.58 -19.31 39.33
N GLY A 119 -33.25 -19.99 38.40
CA GLY A 119 -33.42 -19.54 37.03
C GLY A 119 -34.40 -18.39 36.82
N ARG A 120 -34.31 -17.76 35.65
CA ARG A 120 -35.45 -17.37 34.81
C ARG A 120 -34.95 -16.89 33.44
N ALA A 121 -35.58 -17.41 32.40
CA ALA A 121 -35.37 -17.03 31.00
C ALA A 121 -35.80 -15.56 30.74
N PRO A 122 -35.25 -14.94 29.69
CA PRO A 122 -36.14 -14.42 28.66
C PRO A 122 -35.66 -14.70 27.22
N LEU A 123 -36.59 -15.28 26.45
CA LEU A 123 -37.00 -14.87 25.09
C LEU A 123 -35.91 -14.35 24.13
N GLY A 124 -35.38 -15.32 23.39
CA GLY A 124 -35.23 -15.36 21.93
C GLY A 124 -35.27 -14.06 21.11
N SER A 125 -34.15 -13.79 20.44
CA SER A 125 -34.17 -13.25 19.08
C SER A 125 -32.93 -13.79 18.34
N SER A 126 -33.08 -14.97 17.73
CA SER A 126 -32.08 -15.55 16.83
C SER A 126 -32.61 -15.43 15.41
N ILE A 127 -32.02 -14.51 14.64
CA ILE A 127 -32.23 -14.40 13.20
C ILE A 127 -31.47 -15.57 12.56
N ALA A 128 -32.20 -16.64 12.26
CA ALA A 128 -31.72 -17.73 11.42
C ALA A 128 -31.75 -17.27 9.96
N PHE A 129 -30.59 -17.01 9.37
CA PHE A 129 -30.46 -16.89 7.91
C PHE A 129 -30.58 -18.29 7.30
N ARG A 130 -31.81 -18.66 6.90
CA ARG A 130 -32.07 -19.80 6.01
C ARG A 130 -31.68 -19.39 4.58
N TYR A 131 -30.58 -19.95 4.07
CA TYR A 131 -30.41 -20.08 2.62
C TYR A 131 -31.15 -21.34 2.17
N SER A 132 -32.37 -21.16 1.68
CA SER A 132 -33.07 -22.18 0.91
C SER A 132 -32.37 -22.34 -0.44
N GLY A 133 -31.93 -23.56 -0.73
CA GLY A 133 -31.43 -23.96 -2.03
C GLY A 133 -32.52 -23.96 -3.10
N GLY A 134 -32.16 -23.45 -4.28
CA GLY A 134 -32.91 -23.60 -5.52
C GLY A 134 -31.93 -23.88 -6.65
N LEU A 135 -31.73 -25.17 -6.95
CA LEU A 135 -31.01 -25.66 -8.12
C LEU A 135 -31.87 -25.42 -9.38
N PRO A 136 -31.33 -24.85 -10.46
CA PRO A 136 -31.90 -25.02 -11.80
C PRO A 136 -31.31 -26.27 -12.45
N ARG A 137 -32.22 -27.19 -12.77
CA ARG A 137 -32.06 -28.41 -13.56
C ARG A 137 -31.54 -28.09 -14.98
N PRO A 138 -30.56 -28.83 -15.54
CA PRO A 138 -30.14 -28.62 -16.93
C PRO A 138 -31.13 -29.26 -17.90
N GLY A 139 -31.61 -28.48 -18.86
CA GLY A 139 -32.40 -28.95 -20.00
C GLY A 139 -31.50 -29.63 -21.02
N ALA A 140 -31.88 -30.86 -21.38
CA ALA A 140 -31.28 -31.65 -22.43
C ALA A 140 -31.61 -31.05 -23.80
N TRP A 141 -30.59 -30.84 -24.64
CA TRP A 141 -30.75 -30.75 -26.09
C TRP A 141 -29.93 -31.86 -26.75
N MET A 142 -30.66 -32.79 -27.36
CA MET A 142 -30.14 -33.65 -28.40
C MET A 142 -30.06 -32.86 -29.69
N THR A 143 -28.90 -32.87 -30.34
CA THR A 143 -28.83 -32.76 -31.79
C THR A 143 -27.59 -33.48 -32.29
N THR A 144 -27.85 -34.63 -32.89
CA THR A 144 -27.01 -35.38 -33.82
C THR A 144 -26.53 -34.52 -34.99
N GLY A 145 -25.25 -34.62 -35.31
CA GLY A 145 -24.66 -34.02 -36.51
C GLY A 145 -23.16 -34.26 -36.60
N GLU A 146 -22.77 -35.43 -37.11
CA GLU A 146 -21.49 -35.63 -37.82
C GLU A 146 -21.34 -34.53 -38.90
N PRO A 147 -20.12 -34.02 -39.15
CA PRO A 147 -19.36 -34.62 -40.24
C PRO A 147 -17.82 -34.55 -40.14
N THR A 148 -17.21 -35.55 -40.76
CA THR A 148 -16.02 -35.46 -41.64
C THR A 148 -14.65 -35.22 -41.02
N MET A 149 -13.90 -36.33 -40.96
CA MET A 149 -12.45 -36.37 -40.95
C MET A 149 -11.86 -35.60 -42.15
N GLY A 150 -11.11 -34.55 -41.86
CA GLY A 150 -10.24 -33.84 -42.79
C GLY A 150 -8.84 -33.73 -42.21
N ALA A 151 -7.93 -34.50 -42.78
CA ALA A 151 -6.51 -34.54 -42.44
C ALA A 151 -5.84 -33.16 -42.61
N LEU A 152 -5.06 -32.74 -41.61
CA LEU A 152 -3.98 -31.77 -41.78
C LEU A 152 -2.73 -32.29 -41.07
N SER A 153 -2.03 -33.14 -41.81
CA SER A 153 -0.59 -33.33 -41.67
C SER A 153 0.08 -32.16 -42.38
N GLY A 154 1.01 -31.48 -41.71
CA GLY A 154 1.91 -30.53 -42.36
C GLY A 154 2.07 -29.20 -41.61
N SER A 155 3.20 -29.04 -40.93
CA SER A 155 4.16 -27.95 -41.15
C SER A 155 4.96 -27.69 -39.87
N LEU A 156 5.92 -28.57 -39.63
CA LEU A 156 6.95 -28.44 -38.62
C LEU A 156 8.27 -28.23 -39.35
N ALA A 157 8.44 -27.07 -39.98
CA ALA A 157 9.69 -26.61 -40.60
C ALA A 157 9.58 -25.15 -41.08
N HIS A 158 9.76 -24.18 -40.17
CA HIS A 158 10.26 -22.82 -40.52
C HIS A 158 10.55 -21.99 -39.26
N ALA A 159 11.53 -22.41 -38.46
CA ALA A 159 12.09 -21.58 -37.38
C ALA A 159 13.57 -21.89 -37.09
N ILE A 160 14.33 -22.30 -38.11
CA ILE A 160 15.78 -22.49 -38.04
C ILE A 160 16.39 -21.86 -39.30
N ALA A 161 16.44 -20.52 -39.36
CA ALA A 161 17.12 -19.83 -40.47
C ALA A 161 17.56 -18.38 -40.20
N ASN A 162 17.50 -17.83 -38.97
CA ASN A 162 17.89 -16.44 -38.70
C ASN A 162 18.81 -16.25 -37.47
N GLY A 163 19.62 -17.26 -37.15
CA GLY A 163 20.48 -17.27 -35.95
C GLY A 163 21.99 -17.24 -36.22
N ALA A 164 22.47 -16.73 -37.37
CA ALA A 164 23.88 -16.85 -37.75
C ALA A 164 24.52 -15.57 -38.34
N ARG A 165 24.07 -14.37 -37.95
CA ARG A 165 24.64 -13.12 -38.48
C ARG A 165 24.82 -11.95 -37.49
N ALA A 166 24.76 -12.23 -36.19
CA ALA A 166 24.89 -11.21 -35.14
C ALA A 166 26.07 -11.45 -34.17
N GLN A 167 27.01 -12.33 -34.51
CA GLN A 167 28.13 -12.69 -33.63
C GLN A 167 29.52 -12.27 -34.16
N GLU A 168 29.64 -11.72 -35.37
CA GLU A 168 30.92 -11.25 -35.95
C GLU A 168 31.16 -9.73 -35.82
N ALA A 169 30.23 -8.97 -35.24
CA ALA A 169 30.38 -7.53 -35.04
C ALA A 169 30.91 -7.13 -33.64
N ALA A 170 30.98 -8.08 -32.69
CA ALA A 170 31.43 -7.83 -31.32
C ALA A 170 32.93 -8.08 -31.08
N GLU A 171 33.63 -8.80 -31.97
CA GLU A 171 35.05 -9.14 -31.78
C GLU A 171 36.05 -8.18 -32.44
N ARG A 172 35.61 -7.19 -33.23
CA ARG A 172 36.51 -6.20 -33.87
C ARG A 172 36.66 -4.86 -33.15
N ALA A 173 36.03 -4.68 -31.98
CA ALA A 173 36.19 -3.46 -31.17
C ALA A 173 37.20 -3.60 -30.01
N ALA A 174 37.77 -4.79 -29.78
CA ALA A 174 38.67 -5.07 -28.65
C ALA A 174 40.19 -4.98 -28.97
N ALA A 175 40.57 -4.64 -30.21
CA ALA A 175 41.98 -4.70 -30.66
C ALA A 175 42.61 -3.33 -31.04
N ALA A 176 42.03 -2.20 -30.59
CA ALA A 176 42.51 -0.86 -30.95
C ALA A 176 42.69 0.08 -29.73
N ALA A 177 43.11 -0.44 -28.58
CA ALA A 177 43.44 0.35 -27.39
C ALA A 177 44.80 -0.02 -26.78
N ALA A 178 45.77 -0.38 -27.63
CA ALA A 178 47.11 -0.77 -27.21
C ALA A 178 48.18 0.05 -27.94
N ALA A 179 48.16 1.37 -27.81
CA ALA A 179 49.32 2.23 -28.07
C ALA A 179 49.06 3.64 -27.55
N GLY A 180 49.68 4.03 -26.43
CA GLY A 180 49.75 5.46 -26.10
C GLY A 180 50.01 5.78 -24.63
N LEU A 181 51.27 6.09 -24.34
CA LEU A 181 51.74 6.98 -23.27
C LEU A 181 51.78 6.44 -21.84
N ARG A 182 52.98 5.92 -21.56
CA ARG A 182 53.67 5.92 -20.27
C ARG A 182 53.55 7.30 -19.59
N SER A 183 52.82 7.33 -18.47
CA SER A 183 52.99 8.36 -17.44
C SER A 183 53.05 7.65 -16.09
N SER A 184 54.26 7.61 -15.54
CA SER A 184 54.61 7.02 -14.26
C SER A 184 54.09 7.92 -13.13
N ILE A 185 52.90 7.60 -12.61
CA ILE A 185 52.43 8.10 -11.31
C ILE A 185 52.72 6.99 -10.29
N PRO A 186 53.39 7.29 -9.16
CA PRO A 186 53.71 6.29 -8.15
C PRO A 186 52.42 5.68 -7.58
N ALA A 187 52.34 4.35 -7.66
CA ALA A 187 51.30 3.56 -7.05
C ALA A 187 51.37 3.72 -5.52
N SER A 188 50.54 4.62 -4.98
CA SER A 188 50.21 4.62 -3.56
C SER A 188 49.51 3.29 -3.26
N LEU A 189 50.25 2.39 -2.62
CA LEU A 189 49.75 1.20 -1.94
C LEU A 189 48.83 1.65 -0.80
N SER A 190 47.61 2.07 -1.14
CA SER A 190 46.53 2.24 -0.19
C SER A 190 46.14 0.85 0.27
N SER A 191 46.80 0.40 1.33
CA SER A 191 46.40 -0.74 2.14
C SER A 191 44.88 -0.69 2.29
N PRO A 192 44.12 -1.73 1.89
CA PRO A 192 42.71 -1.82 2.20
C PRO A 192 42.65 -2.10 3.71
N ALA A 193 42.80 -1.02 4.49
CA ALA A 193 42.47 -0.99 5.89
C ALA A 193 41.06 -1.53 5.97
N THR A 194 40.98 -2.78 6.36
CA THR A 194 39.77 -3.56 6.43
C THR A 194 39.02 -2.95 7.59
N ILE A 195 38.24 -1.89 7.31
CA ILE A 195 37.28 -1.30 8.23
C ILE A 195 36.21 -2.37 8.42
N ARG A 196 36.54 -3.37 9.25
CA ARG A 196 35.57 -4.14 10.03
C ARG A 196 34.95 -3.13 10.96
N LEU A 197 34.05 -2.31 10.40
CA LEU A 197 33.04 -1.58 11.13
C LEU A 197 32.36 -2.63 11.98
N LEU A 198 32.80 -2.71 13.24
CA LEU A 198 32.26 -3.54 14.29
C LEU A 198 30.81 -3.11 14.40
N ARG A 199 29.94 -3.78 13.62
CA ARG A 199 28.52 -3.49 13.54
C ARG A 199 27.97 -3.82 14.90
N LYS A 200 27.87 -2.78 15.76
CA LYS A 200 27.34 -2.85 17.10
C LYS A 200 26.06 -3.70 17.02
N PRO A 201 25.98 -4.84 17.74
CA PRO A 201 24.81 -5.70 17.67
C PRO A 201 23.62 -4.81 17.98
N CYS A 202 22.74 -4.67 16.99
CA CYS A 202 21.57 -3.83 17.08
C CYS A 202 20.63 -4.60 18.01
N ILE A 203 20.68 -4.29 19.31
CA ILE A 203 19.75 -4.84 20.29
C ILE A 203 18.39 -4.24 19.94
N VAL A 204 17.63 -4.96 19.12
CA VAL A 204 16.24 -4.63 18.82
C VAL A 204 15.50 -4.63 20.14
N SER A 205 14.84 -3.51 20.45
CA SER A 205 14.04 -3.40 21.67
C SER A 205 12.93 -4.44 21.65
N THR A 206 12.77 -5.20 22.75
CA THR A 206 11.68 -6.18 22.91
C THR A 206 10.30 -5.53 22.73
N SER A 207 10.18 -4.23 22.99
CA SER A 207 8.97 -3.45 22.73
C SER A 207 8.60 -3.42 21.24
N VAL A 208 9.58 -3.29 20.34
CA VAL A 208 9.34 -3.29 18.88
C VAL A 208 8.85 -4.66 18.41
N MET A 209 9.45 -5.74 18.90
CA MET A 209 9.09 -7.11 18.52
C MET A 209 7.67 -7.50 18.99
N ASN A 210 7.25 -6.96 20.13
CA ASN A 210 5.92 -7.20 20.70
C ASN A 210 4.84 -6.27 20.13
N HIS A 211 5.20 -5.32 19.26
CA HIS A 211 4.24 -4.40 18.67
C HIS A 211 3.27 -5.15 17.73
N PRO A 212 1.95 -4.87 17.76
CA PRO A 212 0.95 -5.55 16.91
C PRO A 212 1.25 -5.56 15.40
N PHE A 213 1.90 -4.51 14.90
CA PHE A 213 2.31 -4.42 13.49
C PHE A 213 3.45 -5.35 13.08
N VAL A 214 4.23 -5.83 14.05
CA VAL A 214 5.45 -6.61 13.84
C VAL A 214 5.24 -8.06 14.25
N ARG A 215 4.62 -8.30 15.41
CA ARG A 215 4.42 -9.65 15.94
C ARG A 215 3.62 -10.53 14.98
N LEU A 216 3.90 -11.82 15.00
CA LEU A 216 3.14 -12.84 14.30
C LEU A 216 2.54 -13.80 15.34
N PRO A 217 1.31 -14.30 15.11
CA PRO A 217 0.71 -15.27 16.01
C PRO A 217 1.47 -16.60 15.95
N THR A 218 1.47 -17.32 17.07
CA THR A 218 2.00 -18.69 17.12
C THR A 218 0.91 -19.69 16.72
N ARG A 219 1.19 -20.59 15.79
CA ARG A 219 0.24 -21.65 15.43
C ARG A 219 0.19 -22.69 16.54
N ILE A 220 -1.02 -23.04 16.98
CA ILE A 220 -1.25 -24.22 17.83
C ILE A 220 -1.33 -25.41 16.86
N VAL A 221 -0.36 -26.31 16.94
CA VAL A 221 -0.28 -27.49 16.07
C VAL A 221 -0.75 -28.70 16.86
N ASP A 222 -1.86 -29.29 16.44
CA ASP A 222 -2.27 -30.61 16.92
C ASP A 222 -1.51 -31.67 16.10
N GLU A 223 -0.86 -32.62 16.79
CA GLU A 223 0.08 -33.59 16.18
C GLU A 223 -0.54 -34.46 15.06
N THR A 224 -1.86 -34.57 15.02
CA THR A 224 -2.58 -35.48 14.10
C THR A 224 -3.13 -34.79 12.86
N GLU A 225 -3.01 -33.47 12.73
CA GLU A 225 -3.68 -32.73 11.66
C GLU A 225 -2.81 -32.48 10.43
N THR A 226 -3.44 -32.57 9.26
CA THR A 226 -2.81 -32.24 7.97
C THR A 226 -2.27 -30.81 7.98
N PRO A 227 -1.05 -30.57 7.45
CA PRO A 227 -0.49 -29.23 7.39
C PRO A 227 -1.41 -28.31 6.58
N VAL A 228 -1.73 -27.15 7.18
CA VAL A 228 -2.50 -26.10 6.50
C VAL A 228 -1.52 -25.28 5.65
N ALA A 229 -1.80 -25.20 4.36
CA ALA A 229 -0.99 -24.46 3.40
C ALA A 229 -1.86 -23.62 2.46
N ILE A 230 -1.28 -22.54 1.94
CA ILE A 230 -1.84 -21.71 0.86
C ILE A 230 -1.62 -22.45 -0.45
N ASP A 231 -2.69 -22.67 -1.19
CA ASP A 231 -2.68 -23.24 -2.54
C ASP A 231 -2.31 -22.14 -3.56
N LEU A 232 -1.00 -21.98 -3.78
CA LEU A 232 -0.45 -20.95 -4.68
C LEU A 232 -0.81 -21.21 -6.15
N GLU A 233 -0.90 -22.47 -6.55
CA GLU A 233 -1.31 -22.85 -7.90
C GLU A 233 -2.74 -22.39 -8.17
N LYS A 234 -3.66 -22.73 -7.27
CA LYS A 234 -5.05 -22.28 -7.38
C LYS A 234 -5.17 -20.77 -7.37
N ALA A 235 -4.44 -20.09 -6.48
CA ALA A 235 -4.47 -18.63 -6.36
C ALA A 235 -3.93 -17.90 -7.60
N THR A 236 -3.04 -18.53 -8.38
CA THR A 236 -2.49 -17.95 -9.61
C THR A 236 -3.32 -18.28 -10.86
N MET A 237 -4.05 -19.40 -10.88
CA MET A 237 -4.83 -19.83 -12.04
C MET A 237 -6.25 -19.26 -12.10
N HIS A 238 -6.84 -18.90 -10.96
CA HIS A 238 -8.24 -18.49 -10.90
C HIS A 238 -8.37 -16.96 -10.91
N ALA A 239 -9.45 -16.48 -11.55
CA ALA A 239 -9.81 -15.07 -11.62
C ALA A 239 -11.20 -14.86 -11.00
N ARG A 240 -11.28 -14.75 -9.68
CA ARG A 240 -12.48 -14.38 -8.94
C ARG A 240 -12.73 -12.89 -9.07
N LYS A 241 -14.02 -12.54 -9.07
CA LYS A 241 -14.50 -11.16 -9.21
C LYS A 241 -14.37 -10.34 -7.91
N ILE A 242 -13.28 -10.50 -7.15
CA ILE A 242 -13.06 -9.73 -5.92
C ILE A 242 -12.42 -8.38 -6.27
N ARG A 243 -13.22 -7.30 -6.19
CA ARG A 243 -12.82 -5.95 -6.59
C ARG A 243 -12.24 -5.07 -5.48
N CYS A 244 -12.29 -5.47 -4.20
CA CYS A 244 -11.72 -4.69 -3.11
C CYS A 244 -10.76 -5.51 -2.23
N ALA A 245 -9.56 -4.99 -1.95
CA ALA A 245 -8.57 -5.63 -1.06
C ALA A 245 -8.92 -5.42 0.41
N VAL A 246 -9.58 -4.31 0.72
CA VAL A 246 -9.70 -3.80 2.09
C VAL A 246 -10.45 -4.75 3.02
N PRO A 247 -11.57 -5.40 2.63
CA PRO A 247 -12.23 -6.39 3.48
C PRO A 247 -11.32 -7.58 3.80
N LEU A 248 -10.61 -8.11 2.80
CA LEU A 248 -9.67 -9.23 2.97
C LEU A 248 -8.50 -8.84 3.87
N LEU A 249 -7.98 -7.62 3.72
CA LEU A 249 -6.91 -7.10 4.59
C LEU A 249 -7.39 -6.97 6.04
N ARG A 250 -8.63 -6.56 6.28
CA ARG A 250 -9.21 -6.47 7.62
C ARG A 250 -9.34 -7.84 8.26
N GLU A 251 -9.91 -8.79 7.55
CA GLU A 251 -10.05 -10.16 8.03
C GLU A 251 -8.69 -10.79 8.35
N ALA A 252 -7.72 -10.63 7.46
CA ALA A 252 -6.36 -11.12 7.71
C ALA A 252 -5.70 -10.43 8.91
N HIS A 253 -5.93 -9.13 9.09
CA HIS A 253 -5.43 -8.39 10.26
C HIS A 253 -6.06 -8.88 11.56
N GLU A 254 -7.37 -9.12 11.59
CA GLU A 254 -8.04 -9.70 12.76
C GLU A 254 -7.41 -11.03 13.14
N LEU A 255 -7.18 -11.93 12.17
CA LEU A 255 -6.49 -13.20 12.40
C LEU A 255 -5.04 -12.99 12.88
N LEU A 256 -4.23 -12.21 12.16
CA LEU A 256 -2.82 -11.97 12.50
C LEU A 256 -2.61 -11.18 13.82
N SER A 257 -3.62 -10.46 14.29
CA SER A 257 -3.59 -9.77 15.59
C SER A 257 -3.80 -10.72 16.78
N HIS A 258 -4.11 -12.00 16.58
CA HIS A 258 -4.19 -12.95 17.68
C HIS A 258 -2.79 -13.25 18.28
N GLY A 259 -2.75 -13.75 19.52
CA GLY A 259 -1.51 -14.27 20.11
C GLY A 259 -1.15 -15.65 19.57
N SER A 260 -2.18 -16.44 19.30
CA SER A 260 -2.08 -17.78 18.74
C SER A 260 -3.24 -18.06 17.77
N LEU A 261 -3.02 -18.96 16.81
CA LEU A 261 -4.05 -19.41 15.88
C LEU A 261 -4.40 -20.88 16.10
N THR A 262 -5.70 -21.15 16.15
CA THR A 262 -6.26 -22.50 16.01
C THR A 262 -6.13 -23.00 14.57
N THR A 263 -6.34 -24.29 14.34
CA THR A 263 -6.34 -24.85 12.97
C THR A 263 -7.42 -24.24 12.09
N ALA A 264 -8.63 -24.00 12.63
CA ALA A 264 -9.70 -23.35 11.88
C ALA A 264 -9.31 -21.93 11.44
N GLN A 265 -8.73 -21.14 12.35
CA GLN A 265 -8.23 -19.80 12.02
C GLN A 265 -7.04 -19.84 11.05
N SER A 266 -6.17 -20.83 11.16
CA SER A 266 -5.05 -21.03 10.23
C SER A 266 -5.55 -21.34 8.82
N LYS A 267 -6.59 -22.19 8.70
CA LYS A 267 -7.26 -22.47 7.42
C LYS A 267 -7.89 -21.21 6.85
N GLN A 268 -8.55 -20.40 7.68
CA GLN A 268 -9.11 -19.13 7.25
C GLN A 268 -8.04 -18.16 6.77
N LEU A 269 -6.91 -18.04 7.51
CA LEU A 269 -5.79 -17.20 7.10
C LEU A 269 -5.21 -17.64 5.76
N ALA A 270 -5.08 -18.96 5.53
CA ALA A 270 -4.60 -19.49 4.25
C ALA A 270 -5.55 -19.16 3.09
N LEU A 271 -6.87 -19.25 3.31
CA LEU A 271 -7.88 -18.87 2.32
C LEU A 271 -7.81 -17.38 1.99
N VAL A 272 -7.83 -16.51 2.99
CA VAL A 272 -7.77 -15.05 2.81
C VAL A 272 -6.47 -14.64 2.11
N ALA A 273 -5.34 -15.24 2.47
CA ALA A 273 -4.07 -15.00 1.80
C ALA A 273 -4.09 -15.44 0.33
N GLY A 274 -4.72 -16.58 0.01
CA GLY A 274 -4.94 -17.02 -1.37
C GLY A 274 -5.79 -16.03 -2.18
N GLU A 275 -6.87 -15.51 -1.60
CA GLU A 275 -7.74 -14.51 -2.26
C GLU A 275 -7.03 -13.16 -2.44
N LEU A 276 -6.15 -12.78 -1.51
CA LEU A 276 -5.28 -11.61 -1.66
C LEU A 276 -4.28 -11.78 -2.81
N ILE A 277 -3.66 -12.95 -2.95
CA ILE A 277 -2.75 -13.27 -4.07
C ILE A 277 -3.49 -13.17 -5.40
N GLU A 278 -4.63 -13.85 -5.49
CA GLU A 278 -5.50 -13.84 -6.67
C GLU A 278 -5.85 -12.41 -7.07
N ARG A 279 -6.26 -11.58 -6.10
CA ARG A 279 -6.52 -10.17 -6.36
C ARG A 279 -5.28 -9.41 -6.86
N ALA A 280 -4.14 -9.60 -6.23
CA ALA A 280 -2.92 -8.88 -6.58
C ALA A 280 -2.51 -9.15 -8.03
N MET A 281 -2.59 -10.41 -8.45
CA MET A 281 -2.31 -10.84 -9.83
C MET A 281 -3.15 -10.06 -10.87
N HIS A 282 -4.42 -9.82 -10.56
CA HIS A 282 -5.35 -9.23 -11.52
C HIS A 282 -5.34 -7.69 -11.51
N TYR A 283 -5.14 -7.08 -10.34
CA TYR A 283 -5.42 -5.65 -10.16
C TYR A 283 -4.18 -4.80 -9.82
N GLU A 284 -3.05 -5.40 -9.45
CA GLU A 284 -1.90 -4.67 -8.88
C GLU A 284 -0.66 -4.55 -9.80
N HIS A 285 -0.85 -4.73 -11.11
CA HIS A 285 0.22 -4.67 -12.11
C HIS A 285 0.56 -3.25 -12.63
N GLN A 286 -0.24 -2.24 -12.29
CA GLN A 286 -0.06 -0.89 -12.87
C GLN A 286 1.22 -0.21 -12.37
N ASP A 287 2.04 0.30 -13.29
CA ASP A 287 3.21 1.12 -12.96
C ASP A 287 2.81 2.45 -12.30
N GLN A 288 3.44 2.78 -11.17
CA GLN A 288 3.21 4.01 -10.42
C GLN A 288 4.27 5.10 -10.67
N SER A 289 5.33 4.82 -11.44
CA SER A 289 6.45 5.75 -11.69
C SER A 289 6.03 7.10 -12.31
N LEU A 290 5.00 7.08 -13.16
CA LEU A 290 4.48 8.26 -13.86
C LEU A 290 3.18 8.81 -13.25
N LYS A 291 2.74 8.28 -12.10
CA LYS A 291 1.48 8.68 -11.46
C LYS A 291 1.71 9.83 -10.48
N LYS A 292 0.64 10.61 -10.23
CA LYS A 292 0.61 11.64 -9.17
C LYS A 292 0.97 10.99 -7.84
N THR A 293 1.88 11.59 -7.08
CA THR A 293 2.42 11.03 -5.83
C THR A 293 1.32 10.62 -4.83
N SER A 294 0.23 11.40 -4.72
CA SER A 294 -0.90 11.07 -3.86
C SER A 294 -1.67 9.80 -4.27
N ARG A 295 -1.74 9.50 -5.57
CA ARG A 295 -2.36 8.27 -6.08
C ARG A 295 -1.39 7.09 -5.97
N ALA A 296 -0.11 7.33 -6.27
CA ALA A 296 0.94 6.33 -6.15
C ALA A 296 1.10 5.81 -4.72
N VAL A 297 1.12 6.71 -3.72
CA VAL A 297 1.26 6.30 -2.30
C VAL A 297 0.10 5.42 -1.83
N VAL A 298 -1.11 5.67 -2.32
CA VAL A 298 -2.29 4.85 -2.01
C VAL A 298 -2.16 3.46 -2.60
N ARG A 299 -1.79 3.36 -3.88
CA ARG A 299 -1.60 2.06 -4.57
C ARG A 299 -0.46 1.26 -3.97
N LEU A 300 0.70 1.87 -3.78
CA LEU A 300 1.86 1.22 -3.14
C LEU A 300 1.53 0.80 -1.70
N GLY A 301 0.75 1.59 -0.97
CA GLY A 301 0.29 1.26 0.37
C GLY A 301 -0.57 -0.01 0.41
N ILE A 302 -1.55 -0.15 -0.49
CA ILE A 302 -2.37 -1.36 -0.59
C ILE A 302 -1.52 -2.58 -0.98
N ARG A 303 -0.64 -2.45 -1.99
CA ARG A 303 0.27 -3.52 -2.40
C ARG A 303 1.17 -3.99 -1.26
N PHE A 304 1.70 -3.04 -0.49
CA PHE A 304 2.54 -3.32 0.67
C PHE A 304 1.78 -4.08 1.76
N LEU A 305 0.57 -3.62 2.14
CA LEU A 305 -0.23 -4.32 3.14
C LEU A 305 -0.61 -5.73 2.68
N LEU A 306 -0.96 -5.89 1.40
CA LEU A 306 -1.28 -7.17 0.79
C LEU A 306 -0.10 -8.14 0.86
N LEU A 307 1.07 -7.73 0.35
CA LEU A 307 2.24 -8.61 0.36
C LEU A 307 2.79 -8.87 1.78
N ASP A 308 2.77 -7.88 2.68
CA ASP A 308 3.15 -8.12 4.09
C ASP A 308 2.20 -9.13 4.75
N THR A 309 0.91 -9.07 4.43
CA THR A 309 -0.09 -10.04 4.92
C THR A 309 0.19 -11.44 4.39
N VAL A 310 0.44 -11.58 3.08
CA VAL A 310 0.73 -12.89 2.45
C VAL A 310 2.03 -13.48 3.00
N VAL A 311 3.11 -12.70 3.08
CA VAL A 311 4.38 -13.18 3.64
C VAL A 311 4.23 -13.52 5.12
N SER A 312 3.47 -12.73 5.89
CA SER A 312 3.16 -13.03 7.28
C SER A 312 2.39 -14.35 7.43
N ALA A 313 1.40 -14.60 6.56
CA ALA A 313 0.65 -15.85 6.54
C ALA A 313 1.55 -17.05 6.21
N LEU A 314 2.40 -16.95 5.18
CA LEU A 314 3.38 -18.00 4.86
C LEU A 314 4.29 -18.32 6.05
N MET A 315 4.80 -17.30 6.74
CA MET A 315 5.63 -17.47 7.93
C MET A 315 4.88 -18.13 9.09
N VAL A 316 3.64 -17.71 9.38
CA VAL A 316 2.80 -18.26 10.45
C VAL A 316 2.42 -19.72 10.17
N LEU A 317 2.17 -20.06 8.91
CA LEU A 317 1.84 -21.42 8.49
C LEU A 317 3.06 -22.34 8.40
N GLY A 318 4.27 -21.77 8.47
CA GLY A 318 5.53 -22.51 8.27
C GLY A 318 5.70 -22.99 6.82
N GLN A 319 5.10 -22.28 5.87
CA GLN A 319 5.14 -22.63 4.45
C GLN A 319 6.24 -21.84 3.74
N GLU A 320 7.18 -22.54 3.14
CA GLU A 320 8.08 -21.94 2.15
C GLU A 320 7.34 -21.85 0.80
N PRO A 321 7.25 -20.66 0.19
CA PRO A 321 6.54 -20.52 -1.07
C PRO A 321 7.32 -21.18 -2.20
N ASP A 322 6.63 -21.92 -3.07
CA ASP A 322 7.23 -22.47 -4.28
C ASP A 322 7.84 -21.35 -5.13
N ALA A 323 9.11 -21.50 -5.52
CA ALA A 323 9.86 -20.44 -6.19
C ALA A 323 9.26 -20.05 -7.55
N GLY A 324 8.65 -21.01 -8.26
CA GLY A 324 8.01 -20.78 -9.56
C GLY A 324 6.76 -19.92 -9.41
N TYR A 325 5.82 -20.37 -8.58
CA TYR A 325 4.58 -19.64 -8.32
C TYR A 325 4.85 -18.29 -7.64
N TRP A 326 5.78 -18.23 -6.68
CA TRP A 326 6.12 -16.97 -6.01
C TRP A 326 6.68 -15.93 -6.97
N LYS A 327 7.51 -16.35 -7.92
CA LYS A 327 8.02 -15.44 -8.96
C LYS A 327 6.88 -14.90 -9.81
N ILE A 328 5.95 -15.74 -10.24
CA ILE A 328 4.76 -15.30 -11.02
C ILE A 328 3.96 -14.25 -10.23
N ILE A 329 3.68 -14.53 -8.96
CA ILE A 329 2.95 -13.62 -8.06
C ILE A 329 3.65 -12.29 -7.93
N THR A 330 4.95 -12.33 -7.66
CA THR A 330 5.72 -11.13 -7.36
C THR A 330 5.99 -10.30 -8.61
N ASP A 331 6.21 -10.92 -9.77
CA ASP A 331 6.38 -10.22 -11.05
C ASP A 331 5.11 -9.49 -11.49
N ALA A 332 3.92 -10.00 -11.14
CA ALA A 332 2.65 -9.32 -11.41
C ALA A 332 2.43 -8.05 -10.58
N ILE A 333 3.17 -7.87 -9.48
CA ILE A 333 3.02 -6.72 -8.58
C ILE A 333 4.13 -5.71 -8.87
N ASP A 334 3.73 -4.57 -9.44
CA ASP A 334 4.63 -3.45 -9.67
C ASP A 334 4.94 -2.72 -8.35
N HIS A 335 6.18 -2.28 -8.19
CA HIS A 335 6.67 -1.61 -6.98
C HIS A 335 7.37 -0.29 -7.29
N ASN A 336 7.29 0.21 -8.53
CA ASN A 336 8.03 1.40 -8.94
C ASN A 336 7.44 2.65 -8.26
N ALA A 337 8.27 3.42 -7.56
CA ALA A 337 7.86 4.69 -6.98
C ALA A 337 7.98 5.84 -8.01
N PRO A 338 7.18 6.91 -7.87
CA PRO A 338 7.36 8.12 -8.66
C PRO A 338 8.77 8.69 -8.52
N LEU A 339 9.33 9.20 -9.61
CA LEU A 339 10.64 9.83 -9.60
C LEU A 339 10.64 11.11 -8.74
N PHE A 340 11.74 11.34 -8.03
CA PHE A 340 11.96 12.56 -7.28
C PHE A 340 12.22 13.71 -8.25
N ALA A 341 11.18 14.48 -8.58
CA ALA A 341 11.35 15.72 -9.33
C ALA A 341 11.66 16.83 -8.32
N GLU A 342 12.91 17.26 -8.20
CA GLU A 342 13.32 18.35 -7.32
C GLU A 342 12.79 19.69 -7.86
N ARG A 343 11.54 20.02 -7.54
CA ARG A 343 10.96 21.35 -7.78
C ARG A 343 11.03 22.17 -6.50
N ALA A 344 11.60 23.36 -6.58
CA ALA A 344 11.59 24.32 -5.49
C ALA A 344 10.12 24.63 -5.08
N GLY A 345 9.82 24.57 -3.79
CA GLY A 345 8.52 24.95 -3.23
C GLY A 345 7.56 23.80 -2.89
N PHE A 346 8.04 22.57 -2.66
CA PHE A 346 7.13 21.50 -2.24
C PHE A 346 6.46 21.78 -0.89
N ILE A 347 5.14 21.65 -0.90
CA ILE A 347 4.32 21.54 0.30
C ILE A 347 4.79 20.32 1.10
N GLN A 348 4.98 20.46 2.41
CA GLN A 348 5.42 19.43 3.36
C GLN A 348 4.79 18.05 3.11
N ARG A 349 3.50 18.02 2.76
CA ARG A 349 2.73 16.81 2.45
C ARG A 349 3.23 16.05 1.23
N THR A 350 3.68 16.75 0.19
CA THR A 350 4.23 16.13 -1.03
C THR A 350 5.55 15.44 -0.72
N THR A 351 6.43 16.10 0.04
CA THR A 351 7.70 15.52 0.51
C THR A 351 7.45 14.28 1.37
N TYR A 352 6.45 14.33 2.26
CA TYR A 352 6.04 13.19 3.08
C TYR A 352 5.57 11.99 2.23
N TYR A 353 4.69 12.21 1.25
CA TYR A 353 4.22 11.13 0.37
C TYR A 353 5.31 10.58 -0.53
N LEU A 354 6.19 11.42 -1.04
CA LEU A 354 7.29 10.96 -1.88
C LEU A 354 8.24 10.06 -1.10
N ARG A 355 8.61 10.48 0.12
CA ARG A 355 9.39 9.63 1.04
C ARG A 355 8.67 8.31 1.33
N LEU A 356 7.38 8.36 1.66
CA LEU A 356 6.60 7.16 1.93
C LEU A 356 6.50 6.22 0.71
N CYS A 357 6.37 6.74 -0.52
CA CYS A 357 6.41 5.93 -1.75
C CYS A 357 7.73 5.16 -1.89
N HIS A 358 8.87 5.80 -1.64
CA HIS A 358 10.17 5.14 -1.71
C HIS A 358 10.35 4.10 -0.60
N ASP A 359 9.93 4.42 0.62
CA ASP A 359 9.95 3.46 1.74
C ASP A 359 9.08 2.22 1.42
N LEU A 360 7.88 2.43 0.89
CA LEU A 360 6.97 1.35 0.46
C LEU A 360 7.58 0.52 -0.69
N SER A 361 8.19 1.16 -1.68
CA SER A 361 8.85 0.50 -2.81
C SER A 361 9.99 -0.41 -2.34
N ASN A 362 10.85 0.08 -1.43
CA ASN A 362 11.94 -0.70 -0.86
C ASN A 362 11.41 -1.90 -0.05
N ALA A 363 10.40 -1.67 0.80
CA ALA A 363 9.78 -2.74 1.57
C ALA A 363 9.13 -3.80 0.67
N LEU A 364 8.46 -3.39 -0.42
CA LEU A 364 7.90 -4.30 -1.42
C LEU A 364 8.98 -5.18 -2.06
N GLN A 365 10.16 -4.64 -2.38
CA GLN A 365 11.26 -5.44 -2.91
C GLN A 365 11.77 -6.50 -1.92
N ILE A 366 11.74 -6.21 -0.61
CA ILE A 366 12.09 -7.18 0.43
C ILE A 366 11.00 -8.26 0.51
N LEU A 367 9.73 -7.85 0.52
CA LEU A 367 8.57 -8.75 0.53
C LEU A 367 8.55 -9.67 -0.70
N LYS A 368 8.87 -9.17 -1.89
CA LYS A 368 8.99 -9.98 -3.12
C LYS A 368 10.04 -11.09 -3.02
N LYS A 369 10.98 -11.02 -2.07
CA LYS A 369 11.95 -12.09 -1.77
C LYS A 369 11.42 -13.13 -0.76
N GLY A 370 10.13 -13.06 -0.41
CA GLY A 370 9.52 -13.91 0.62
C GLY A 370 9.98 -13.57 2.04
N LYS A 371 10.49 -12.36 2.27
CA LYS A 371 11.01 -11.92 3.58
C LYS A 371 10.29 -10.67 4.06
N ARG A 372 10.07 -10.55 5.36
CA ARG A 372 9.55 -9.30 5.94
C ARG A 372 10.66 -8.27 6.10
N PRO A 373 10.37 -6.95 5.95
CA PRO A 373 11.29 -5.89 6.32
C PRO A 373 11.73 -5.99 7.79
N ALA A 374 12.80 -5.27 8.15
CA ALA A 374 13.24 -5.23 9.54
C ALA A 374 12.11 -4.73 10.46
N PRO A 375 11.97 -5.26 11.69
CA PRO A 375 10.91 -4.88 12.62
C PRO A 375 10.68 -3.36 12.78
N GLU A 376 11.76 -2.59 12.93
CA GLU A 376 11.70 -1.13 13.08
C GLU A 376 11.23 -0.43 11.80
N GLU A 377 11.69 -0.91 10.65
CA GLU A 377 11.31 -0.37 9.35
C GLU A 377 9.84 -0.65 9.06
N LEU A 378 9.40 -1.90 9.29
CA LEU A 378 8.03 -2.33 9.13
C LEU A 378 7.07 -1.52 10.04
N LEU A 379 7.44 -1.35 11.30
CA LEU A 379 6.68 -0.54 12.27
C LEU A 379 6.57 0.90 11.78
N ARG A 380 7.69 1.52 11.42
CA ARG A 380 7.75 2.90 10.92
C ARG A 380 6.87 3.10 9.69
N ILE A 381 6.97 2.21 8.70
CA ILE A 381 6.19 2.32 7.45
C ILE A 381 4.69 2.22 7.75
N LYS A 382 4.26 1.23 8.55
CA LYS A 382 2.85 1.07 8.92
C LYS A 382 2.31 2.26 9.73
N GLN A 383 3.10 2.79 10.66
CA GLN A 383 2.72 4.01 11.40
C GLN A 383 2.58 5.23 10.49
N MET A 384 3.51 5.41 9.54
CA MET A 384 3.40 6.46 8.54
C MET A 384 2.14 6.29 7.68
N LEU A 385 1.89 5.08 7.21
CA LEU A 385 0.78 4.78 6.32
C LEU A 385 -0.59 4.89 6.99
N LEU A 386 -0.75 4.39 8.23
CA LEU A 386 -2.05 4.17 8.86
C LEU A 386 -2.35 5.13 10.03
N CYS A 387 -1.32 5.60 10.73
CA CYS A 387 -1.48 6.30 12.02
C CYS A 387 -1.06 7.77 11.97
N SER A 388 -0.31 8.19 10.95
CA SER A 388 0.20 9.56 10.87
C SER A 388 -0.93 10.58 10.61
N PRO A 389 -0.86 11.80 11.20
CA PRO A 389 -1.73 12.91 10.79
C PRO A 389 -1.62 13.25 9.30
N LEU A 390 -0.49 12.94 8.66
CA LEU A 390 -0.26 13.14 7.24
C LEU A 390 -0.65 11.93 6.36
N SER A 391 -1.15 10.85 6.96
CA SER A 391 -1.58 9.64 6.24
C SER A 391 -2.52 9.96 5.06
N PRO A 392 -2.44 9.22 3.93
CA PRO A 392 -3.38 9.37 2.83
C PRO A 392 -4.84 9.16 3.30
N ALA A 393 -5.76 9.95 2.76
CA ALA A 393 -7.16 9.97 3.21
C ALA A 393 -7.84 8.58 3.21
N PRO A 394 -7.65 7.70 2.19
CA PRO A 394 -8.25 6.37 2.21
C PRO A 394 -7.83 5.51 3.42
N PHE A 395 -6.60 5.67 3.92
CA PHE A 395 -6.12 4.92 5.08
C PHE A 395 -6.60 5.48 6.41
N LYS A 396 -7.20 6.67 6.43
CA LYS A 396 -7.83 7.26 7.61
C LYS A 396 -9.30 6.82 7.77
N GLY A 397 -9.84 6.12 6.78
CA GLY A 397 -11.21 5.60 6.85
C GLY A 397 -11.38 4.59 7.99
N GLU A 398 -12.64 4.36 8.36
CA GLU A 398 -13.05 3.39 9.39
C GLU A 398 -12.52 1.99 9.11
N ASP A 399 -12.34 1.68 7.82
CA ASP A 399 -11.85 0.39 7.39
C ASP A 399 -10.47 0.01 7.92
N PHE A 400 -9.67 1.02 8.29
CA PHE A 400 -8.32 0.88 8.83
C PHE A 400 -8.21 1.28 10.30
N GLU A 401 -9.33 1.56 10.96
CA GLU A 401 -9.37 1.91 12.39
C GLU A 401 -8.78 0.83 13.30
N PRO A 402 -9.00 -0.49 13.06
CA PRO A 402 -8.43 -1.53 13.91
C PRO A 402 -6.91 -1.41 14.10
N TRP A 403 -6.18 -1.08 13.03
CA TRP A 403 -4.72 -0.90 13.07
C TRP A 403 -4.31 0.30 13.94
N ARG A 404 -5.07 1.40 13.90
CA ARG A 404 -4.79 2.60 14.71
C ARG A 404 -5.04 2.35 16.19
N VAL A 405 -6.10 1.60 16.52
CA VAL A 405 -6.39 1.18 17.89
C VAL A 405 -5.26 0.31 18.43
N ASP A 406 -4.80 -0.67 17.64
CA ASP A 406 -3.68 -1.54 18.00
C ASP A 406 -2.39 -0.76 18.25
N ASN A 407 -2.05 0.19 17.38
CA ASN A 407 -0.89 1.06 17.57
C ASN A 407 -1.02 1.93 18.84
N SER A 408 -2.20 2.47 19.11
CA SER A 408 -2.44 3.31 20.30
C SER A 408 -2.30 2.50 21.59
N ARG A 409 -2.85 1.27 21.62
CA ARG A 409 -2.72 0.33 22.76
C ARG A 409 -1.28 -0.09 23.01
N ALA A 410 -0.48 -0.25 21.95
CA ALA A 410 0.92 -0.60 22.07
C ALA A 410 1.75 0.55 22.67
N ASN A 411 1.46 1.78 22.26
CA ASN A 411 2.16 2.98 22.76
C ASN A 411 1.74 3.39 24.18
N SER A 412 0.58 2.97 24.66
CA SER A 412 0.10 3.28 26.01
C SER A 412 0.62 2.34 27.10
N ARG A 413 1.31 1.26 26.74
CA ARG A 413 1.90 0.33 27.72
C ARG A 413 3.18 0.96 28.29
N PRO A 414 3.25 1.17 29.61
CA PRO A 414 4.40 1.80 30.26
C PRO A 414 5.67 0.94 30.21
#